data_AF-A0AAW0DDR4-F1
#
_entry.id   AF-A0AAW0DDR4-F1
#
_cell.length_a   1.000
_cell.length_b   1.000
_cell.length_c   1.000
_cell.angle_alpha   90.00
_cell.angle_beta   90.00
_cell.angle_gamma   90.00
#
_symmetry.space_group_name_H-M   'P 1'
#
loop_
_entity.id
_entity.type
_entity.pdbx_description
1 polymer ?
#
loop_
_entity_poly.entity_id
_entity_poly.type
_entity_poly.pdbx_seq_one_letter_code
_entity_poly.pdbx_strand_id
1 'polypeptide(L)'
;MVVPYPGSSPVWDLGHLGVVKMAIEDTVNYPLNRTDADSRWSSMLPKGGGIVHVGPNKLPYMLSIFHQLKCLDVIRRFHVATVEGDPNALQDLARHCLNY
;
A
#
# COMPACT_ATOMS: atom_id res chain seq x y z
N MET A 1 -17.62 -5.28 35.67
CA MET A 1 -17.29 -3.84 35.65
C MET A 1 -15.84 -3.74 35.21
N VAL A 2 -15.58 -3.33 33.97
CA VAL A 2 -14.21 -3.23 33.42
C VAL A 2 -13.74 -1.80 33.66
N VAL A 3 -12.70 -1.61 34.46
CA VAL A 3 -12.11 -0.27 34.69
C VAL A 3 -11.03 -0.06 33.63
N PRO A 4 -11.15 0.91 32.71
CA PRO A 4 -10.12 1.18 31.72
C PRO A 4 -8.86 1.81 32.36
N TYR A 5 -7.69 1.51 31.80
CA TYR A 5 -6.43 2.13 32.22
C TYR A 5 -6.40 3.63 31.88
N PRO A 6 -5.77 4.49 32.72
CA PRO A 6 -5.57 5.90 32.41
C PRO A 6 -4.75 6.05 31.11
N GLY A 7 -5.30 6.73 30.11
CA GLY A 7 -4.65 6.93 28.80
C GLY A 7 -5.11 5.98 27.69
N SER A 8 -6.06 5.08 27.96
CA SER A 8 -6.75 4.35 26.88
C SER A 8 -7.65 5.30 26.08
N SER A 9 -7.73 5.08 24.76
CA SER A 9 -8.68 5.77 23.87
C SER A 9 -10.09 5.72 24.49
N PRO A 10 -10.90 6.79 24.38
CA PRO A 10 -12.26 6.78 24.91
C PRO A 10 -13.01 5.54 24.44
N VAL A 11 -13.66 4.86 25.38
CA VAL A 11 -14.60 3.78 25.06
C VAL A 11 -15.83 4.43 24.48
N TRP A 12 -16.04 4.27 23.18
CA TRP A 12 -17.22 4.77 22.50
C TRP A 12 -18.36 3.76 22.68
N ASP A 13 -19.35 4.11 23.50
CA ASP A 13 -20.61 3.37 23.53
C ASP A 13 -21.42 3.70 22.27
N LEU A 14 -21.27 2.86 21.25
CA LEU A 14 -22.01 2.99 19.99
C LEU A 14 -23.42 2.37 20.08
N GLY A 15 -23.82 1.88 21.26
CA GLY A 15 -25.07 1.16 21.46
C GLY A 15 -25.11 -0.19 20.73
N HIS A 16 -26.33 -0.71 20.52
CA HIS A 16 -26.53 -1.93 19.75
C HIS A 16 -26.34 -1.68 18.25
N LEU A 17 -25.21 -2.17 17.71
CA LEU A 17 -24.93 -2.12 16.28
C LEU A 17 -25.80 -3.17 15.56
N GLY A 18 -26.77 -2.71 14.78
CA GLY A 18 -27.57 -3.57 13.91
C GLY A 18 -26.75 -4.12 12.74
N VAL A 19 -27.32 -5.11 12.03
CA VAL A 19 -26.71 -5.64 10.81
C VAL A 19 -26.71 -4.56 9.72
N VAL A 20 -25.53 -4.20 9.23
CA VAL A 20 -25.35 -3.27 8.11
C VAL A 20 -24.99 -4.04 6.84
N LYS A 21 -25.49 -3.57 5.69
CA LYS A 21 -25.05 -4.09 4.39
C LYS A 21 -23.67 -3.56 4.07
N MET A 22 -22.73 -4.46 3.78
CA MET A 22 -21.41 -4.11 3.27
C MET A 22 -21.41 -4.27 1.76
N ALA A 23 -21.14 -3.20 1.02
CA ALA A 23 -20.89 -3.28 -0.41
C ALA A 23 -19.45 -3.75 -0.64
N ILE A 24 -19.29 -4.88 -1.33
CA ILE A 24 -18.00 -5.32 -1.84
C ILE A 24 -18.00 -4.96 -3.32
N GLU A 25 -17.28 -3.91 -3.66
CA GLU A 25 -17.12 -3.45 -5.04
C GLU A 25 -15.63 -3.46 -5.38
N ASP A 26 -15.33 -3.75 -6.64
CA ASP A 26 -13.98 -3.54 -7.16
C ASP A 26 -13.66 -2.05 -7.08
N THR A 27 -12.56 -1.74 -6.39
CA THR A 27 -12.13 -0.35 -6.25
C THR A 27 -11.90 0.27 -7.63
N VAL A 28 -12.49 1.45 -7.86
CA VAL A 28 -12.19 2.25 -9.06
C VAL A 28 -10.73 2.75 -9.02
N ASN A 29 -10.16 2.87 -7.83
CA ASN A 29 -8.78 3.27 -7.61
C ASN A 29 -7.90 2.03 -7.41
N TYR A 30 -6.67 2.02 -7.94
CA TYR A 30 -5.73 0.89 -7.77
C TYR A 30 -6.19 -0.45 -8.37
N PRO A 31 -6.63 -0.50 -9.64
CA PRO A 31 -7.00 -1.77 -10.26
C PRO A 31 -5.78 -2.68 -10.46
N LEU A 32 -5.99 -4.00 -10.51
CA LEU A 32 -4.91 -4.97 -10.66
C LEU A 32 -4.26 -4.90 -12.06
N ASN A 33 -5.05 -5.01 -13.13
CA ASN A 33 -4.56 -5.11 -14.52
C ASN A 33 -5.39 -4.32 -15.56
N ARG A 34 -6.21 -3.35 -15.14
CA ARG A 34 -6.90 -2.45 -16.09
C ARG A 34 -5.89 -1.58 -16.84
N THR A 35 -6.29 -1.05 -17.99
CA THR A 35 -5.44 -0.21 -18.84
C THR A 35 -4.90 1.05 -18.14
N ASP A 36 -5.59 1.57 -17.12
CA ASP A 36 -5.15 2.71 -16.32
C ASP A 36 -4.38 2.33 -15.05
N ALA A 37 -4.20 1.03 -14.76
CA ALA A 37 -3.59 0.54 -13.51
C ALA A 37 -2.25 1.19 -13.23
N ASP A 38 -1.30 1.12 -14.16
CA ASP A 38 0.06 1.64 -13.92
C ASP A 38 0.04 3.14 -13.60
N SER A 39 -0.82 3.91 -14.26
CA SER A 39 -0.97 5.34 -13.96
C SER A 39 -1.53 5.56 -12.55
N ARG A 40 -2.56 4.80 -12.15
CA ARG A 40 -3.19 4.87 -10.81
C ARG A 40 -2.20 4.51 -9.72
N TRP A 41 -1.46 3.41 -9.88
CA TRP A 41 -0.47 2.97 -8.92
C TRP A 41 0.73 3.92 -8.83
N SER A 42 1.17 4.49 -9.96
CA SER A 42 2.23 5.51 -9.95
C SER A 42 1.83 6.79 -9.20
N SER A 43 0.53 7.12 -9.18
CA SER A 43 0.03 8.34 -8.54
C SER A 43 0.09 8.33 -7.01
N MET A 44 0.38 7.17 -6.41
CA MET A 44 0.63 7.05 -4.96
C MET A 44 1.93 7.72 -4.53
N LEU A 45 2.87 7.94 -5.46
CA LEU A 45 4.16 8.54 -5.17
C LEU A 45 4.17 10.02 -5.54
N PRO A 46 4.87 10.88 -4.78
CA PRO A 46 5.15 12.24 -5.20
C PRO A 46 5.88 12.26 -6.56
N LYS A 47 5.77 13.37 -7.28
CA LYS A 47 6.60 13.62 -8.47
C LYS A 47 8.07 13.38 -8.13
N GLY A 48 8.77 12.62 -8.97
CA GLY A 48 10.16 12.21 -8.70
C GLY A 48 10.30 10.97 -7.81
N GLY A 49 9.21 10.27 -7.50
CA GLY A 49 9.23 8.96 -6.83
C GLY A 49 9.43 9.01 -5.31
N GLY A 50 9.29 10.18 -4.68
CA GLY A 50 9.41 10.34 -3.23
C GLY A 50 10.83 10.32 -2.67
N ILE A 51 11.85 10.47 -3.54
CA ILE A 51 13.25 10.60 -3.10
C ILE A 51 13.55 12.06 -2.74
N VAL A 52 14.10 12.27 -1.53
CA VAL A 52 14.67 13.54 -1.10
C VAL A 52 16.19 13.42 -1.01
N HIS A 53 16.90 14.49 -1.37
CA HIS A 53 18.36 14.52 -1.31
C HIS A 53 18.82 15.45 -0.19
N VAL A 54 19.55 14.91 0.78
CA VAL A 54 19.89 15.63 2.03
C VAL A 54 21.41 15.82 2.15
N GLY A 55 21.80 17.00 2.63
CA GLY A 55 23.19 17.37 2.92
C GLY A 55 24.05 17.75 1.69
N PRO A 56 25.32 18.14 1.91
CA PRO A 56 26.21 18.60 0.84
C PRO A 56 26.48 17.56 -0.25
N ASN A 57 26.48 16.28 0.13
CA ASN A 57 26.72 15.15 -0.78
C ASN A 57 25.45 14.69 -1.51
N LYS A 58 24.29 15.32 -1.26
CA LYS A 58 22.99 14.97 -1.85
C LYS A 58 22.67 13.48 -1.70
N LEU A 59 22.78 12.95 -0.49
CA LEU A 59 22.46 11.53 -0.27
C LEU A 59 20.94 11.30 -0.44
N PRO A 60 20.53 10.25 -1.18
CA PRO A 60 19.13 9.97 -1.43
C PRO A 60 18.48 9.28 -0.22
N TYR A 61 17.30 9.75 0.15
CA TYR A 61 16.45 9.15 1.19
C TYR A 61 15.02 9.04 0.69
N MET A 62 14.30 8.04 1.19
CA MET A 62 12.87 7.88 0.96
C MET A 62 12.16 7.73 2.31
N LEU A 63 10.99 8.33 2.47
CA LEU A 63 10.13 8.03 3.61
C LEU A 63 9.64 6.58 3.51
N SER A 64 9.62 5.87 4.64
CA SER A 64 9.22 4.45 4.69
C SER A 64 7.85 4.19 4.06
N ILE A 65 6.90 5.12 4.21
CA ILE A 65 5.57 5.00 3.61
C ILE A 65 5.62 4.99 2.06
N PHE A 66 6.48 5.78 1.43
CA PHE A 66 6.63 5.76 -0.03
C PHE A 66 7.33 4.49 -0.52
N HIS A 67 8.24 3.95 0.29
CA HIS A 67 8.82 2.63 0.01
C HIS A 67 7.75 1.54 0.05
N GLN A 68 6.91 1.52 1.10
CA GLN A 68 5.81 0.57 1.24
C GLN A 68 4.84 0.63 0.06
N LEU A 69 4.42 1.83 -0.36
CA LEU A 69 3.52 2.03 -1.50
C LEU A 69 4.15 1.58 -2.83
N LYS A 70 5.44 1.86 -3.03
CA LYS A 70 6.19 1.39 -4.21
C LYS A 70 6.30 -0.13 -4.25
N CYS A 71 6.58 -0.75 -3.10
CA CYS A 71 6.67 -2.20 -2.99
C CYS A 71 5.32 -2.89 -3.17
N LEU A 72 4.22 -2.27 -2.75
CA LEU A 72 2.87 -2.77 -3.00
C LEU A 72 2.58 -2.86 -4.52
N ASP A 73 3.00 -1.87 -5.30
CA ASP A 73 2.87 -1.91 -6.77
C ASP A 73 3.74 -3.02 -7.41
N VAL A 74 4.95 -3.27 -6.89
CA VAL A 74 5.78 -4.39 -7.34
C VAL A 74 5.06 -5.71 -7.12
N ILE A 75 4.48 -5.91 -5.93
CA ILE A 75 3.75 -7.13 -5.58
C ILE A 75 2.55 -7.33 -6.52
N ARG A 76 1.79 -6.26 -6.81
CA ARG A 76 0.71 -6.30 -7.81
C ARG A 76 1.24 -6.75 -9.17
N ARG A 77 2.28 -6.09 -9.70
CA ARG A 77 2.81 -6.40 -11.04
C ARG A 77 3.32 -7.84 -11.12
N PHE A 78 3.97 -8.32 -10.06
CA PHE A 78 4.36 -9.72 -9.95
C PHE A 78 3.15 -10.67 -9.95
N HIS A 79 2.08 -10.34 -9.24
CA HIS A 79 0.85 -11.13 -9.25
C HIS A 79 0.22 -11.20 -10.65
N VAL A 80 0.09 -10.07 -11.34
CA VAL A 80 -0.43 -10.00 -12.72
C VAL A 80 0.44 -10.84 -13.66
N ALA A 81 1.76 -10.64 -13.62
CA ALA A 81 2.69 -11.39 -14.45
C ALA A 81 2.67 -12.91 -14.17
N THR A 82 2.44 -13.31 -12.92
CA THR A 82 2.26 -14.72 -12.55
C THR A 82 1.00 -15.31 -13.17
N VAL A 83 -0.12 -14.57 -13.16
CA VAL A 83 -1.37 -15.00 -13.78
C VAL A 83 -1.24 -15.08 -15.31
N GLU A 84 -0.46 -14.18 -15.91
CA GLU A 84 -0.20 -14.13 -17.36
C GLU A 84 0.88 -15.12 -17.83
N GLY A 85 1.63 -15.73 -16.91
CA GLY A 85 2.60 -16.79 -17.20
C GLY A 85 4.05 -16.35 -17.37
N ASP A 86 4.43 -15.11 -17.01
CA ASP A 86 5.81 -14.61 -17.08
C ASP A 86 6.25 -13.83 -15.80
N PRO A 87 6.38 -14.50 -14.64
CA PRO A 87 6.70 -13.82 -13.38
C PRO A 87 8.20 -13.50 -13.20
N ASN A 88 9.08 -14.06 -14.04
CA ASN A 88 10.50 -14.20 -13.72
C ASN A 88 11.21 -12.84 -13.53
N ALA A 89 10.86 -11.82 -14.32
CA ALA A 89 11.51 -10.52 -14.26
C ALA A 89 11.31 -9.76 -12.92
N LEU A 90 10.26 -10.09 -12.16
CA LEU A 90 9.92 -9.38 -10.93
C LEU A 90 10.11 -10.21 -9.66
N GLN A 91 10.45 -11.50 -9.77
CA GLN A 91 10.44 -12.45 -8.65
C GLN A 91 11.35 -12.01 -7.49
N ASP A 92 12.59 -11.62 -7.77
CA ASP A 92 13.54 -11.21 -6.73
C ASP A 92 13.11 -9.92 -6.05
N LEU A 93 12.61 -8.95 -6.83
CA LEU A 93 12.15 -7.67 -6.29
C LEU A 93 10.86 -7.84 -5.49
N ALA A 94 9.93 -8.68 -5.95
CA ALA A 94 8.72 -9.02 -5.22
C ALA A 94 9.05 -9.72 -3.89
N ARG A 95 10.01 -10.65 -3.90
CA ARG A 95 10.51 -11.29 -2.67
C ARG A 95 11.15 -10.28 -1.71
N HIS A 96 11.93 -9.32 -2.21
CA HIS A 96 12.44 -8.24 -1.38
C HIS A 96 11.30 -7.44 -0.74
N CYS A 97 10.32 -7.02 -1.54
CA CYS A 97 9.18 -6.24 -1.07
C CYS A 97 8.28 -6.98 -0.07
N LEU A 98 8.17 -8.31 -0.16
CA LEU A 98 7.44 -9.13 0.79
C LEU A 98 8.19 -9.35 2.12
N ASN A 99 9.51 -9.12 2.14
CA ASN A 99 10.38 -9.34 3.31
C ASN A 99 10.92 -8.02 3.91
N TYR A 100 10.47 -6.87 3.41
CA TYR A 100 10.85 -5.55 3.92
C TYR A 100 10.14 -5.24 5.23
#